data_AF-A0A967X1S7-F1
#
_entry.id   AF-A0A967X1S7-F1
#
_cell.length_a   1.000
_cell.length_b   1.000
_cell.length_c   1.000
_cell.angle_alpha   90.00
_cell.angle_beta   90.00
_cell.angle_gamma   90.00
#
_symmetry.space_group_name_H-M   'P 1'
#
loop_
_entity.id
_entity.type
_entity.pdbx_description
1 polymer ?
#
loop_
_entity_poly.entity_id
_entity_poly.type
_entity_poly.pdbx_seq_one_letter_code
_entity_poly.pdbx_strand_id
1 'polypeptide(L)'
;MVSREAGFLLNNWVFIAILAVVFFGTLFPVFSEFLSGRRMTWGPPFFNAVLSPFGILLLLLTGVGPLIAWRRASRAALRRQFAWPCALGLVAGLGAWLLARSGIRSYGLTNVYALVTWGLAAFVTATIVQEYARAIRARVRRGGENALQAFLTLLRKNQQRYGGYIVHLGVVLMMIGFAGTILNEERLENVEPGSEIRIRDYRMRYLTAEALPAQHYGGARARIALYRDDEALGVMTPE
;
A
#
# COMPACT_ATOMS: atom_id res chain seq x y z
N MET A 1 -0.53 9.81 29.46
CA MET A 1 0.54 10.72 28.97
C MET A 1 1.19 10.04 27.79
N VAL A 2 0.97 10.52 26.56
CA VAL A 2 1.74 10.05 25.40
C VAL A 2 2.88 11.07 25.24
N SER A 3 4.09 10.70 25.64
CA SER A 3 5.28 11.56 25.51
C SER A 3 5.74 11.61 24.04
N ARG A 4 6.30 12.76 23.62
CA ARG A 4 7.05 12.90 22.35
C ARG A 4 8.07 11.81 22.15
N GLU A 5 8.82 11.52 23.21
CA GLU A 5 9.88 10.52 23.18
C GLU A 5 9.29 9.14 22.94
N ALA A 6 8.16 8.80 23.58
CA ALA A 6 7.51 7.51 23.39
C ALA A 6 7.04 7.30 21.94
N GLY A 7 6.48 8.32 21.29
CA GLY A 7 6.08 8.23 19.88
C GLY A 7 7.27 8.12 18.93
N PHE A 8 8.33 8.88 19.18
CA PHE A 8 9.57 8.78 18.39
C PHE A 8 10.25 7.43 18.56
N LEU A 9 10.33 6.92 19.79
CA LEU A 9 10.84 5.58 20.08
C LEU A 9 10.00 4.52 19.37
N LEU A 10 8.67 4.55 19.52
CA LEU A 10 7.79 3.58 18.86
C LEU A 10 8.01 3.58 17.34
N ASN A 11 8.07 4.75 16.71
CA ASN A 11 8.32 4.85 15.27
C ASN A 11 9.65 4.20 14.85
N ASN A 12 10.75 4.46 15.58
CA ASN A 12 12.04 3.87 15.26
C ASN A 12 12.09 2.36 15.54
N TRP A 13 11.44 1.89 16.60
CA TRP A 13 11.32 0.46 16.90
C TRP A 13 10.60 -0.29 15.77
N VAL A 14 9.56 0.32 15.20
CA VAL A 14 8.88 -0.27 14.03
C VAL A 14 9.81 -0.33 12.83
N PHE A 15 10.60 0.72 12.55
CA PHE A 15 11.59 0.67 11.47
C PHE A 15 12.66 -0.39 11.70
N ILE A 16 13.16 -0.55 12.93
CA ILE A 16 14.13 -1.61 13.27
C ILE A 16 13.51 -3.00 13.10
N ALA A 17 12.25 -3.18 13.48
CA ALA A 17 11.54 -4.45 13.28
C ALA A 17 11.38 -4.78 11.79
N ILE A 18 10.96 -3.80 10.97
CA ILE A 18 10.87 -3.96 9.51
C ILE A 18 12.25 -4.31 8.93
N LEU A 19 13.29 -3.57 9.34
CA LEU A 19 14.66 -3.81 8.92
C LEU A 19 15.08 -5.26 9.22
N ALA A 20 14.85 -5.74 10.45
CA ALA A 20 15.20 -7.09 10.84
C ALA A 20 14.46 -8.13 9.97
N VAL A 21 13.15 -7.98 9.78
CA VAL A 21 12.35 -8.91 8.95
C VAL A 21 12.86 -8.94 7.50
N VAL A 22 13.10 -7.77 6.90
CA VAL A 22 13.60 -7.69 5.52
C VAL A 22 15.02 -8.24 5.41
N PHE A 23 15.90 -7.88 6.35
CA PHE A 23 17.28 -8.34 6.38
C PHE A 23 17.36 -9.87 6.50
N PHE A 24 16.67 -10.47 7.48
CA PHE A 24 16.68 -11.92 7.64
C PHE A 24 15.93 -12.62 6.52
N GLY A 25 14.81 -12.08 6.05
CA GLY A 25 14.05 -12.67 4.95
C GLY A 25 14.82 -12.70 3.62
N THR A 26 15.61 -11.67 3.34
CA THR A 26 16.44 -11.60 2.12
C THR A 26 17.68 -12.49 2.21
N LEU A 27 18.28 -12.63 3.39
CA LEU A 27 19.44 -13.51 3.61
C LEU A 27 19.06 -14.97 3.90
N PHE A 28 17.78 -15.26 4.15
CA PHE A 28 17.30 -16.60 4.46
C PHE A 28 17.77 -17.67 3.47
N PRO A 29 17.77 -17.46 2.14
CA PRO A 29 18.27 -18.45 1.20
C PRO A 29 19.73 -18.85 1.45
N VAL A 30 20.60 -17.90 1.76
CA VAL A 30 22.02 -18.16 2.04
C VAL A 30 22.18 -18.98 3.31
N PHE A 31 21.46 -18.61 4.38
CA PHE A 31 21.52 -19.36 5.63
C PHE A 31 20.93 -20.77 5.49
N SER A 32 19.82 -20.91 4.76
CA SER A 32 19.18 -22.21 4.54
C SER A 32 20.08 -23.16 3.75
N GLU A 33 20.79 -22.64 2.75
CA GLU A 33 21.74 -23.41 1.95
C GLU A 33 22.93 -23.86 2.81
N PHE A 34 23.50 -22.95 3.60
CA PHE A 34 24.61 -23.26 4.49
C PHE A 34 24.25 -24.32 5.56
N LEU A 35 23.06 -24.24 6.15
CA LEU A 35 22.66 -25.13 7.25
C LEU A 35 22.04 -26.45 6.79
N SER A 36 21.30 -26.45 5.68
CA SER A 36 20.50 -27.61 5.24
C SER A 36 20.94 -28.20 3.90
N GLY A 37 21.90 -27.58 3.21
CA GLY A 37 22.33 -27.95 1.86
C GLY A 37 21.29 -27.66 0.77
N ARG A 38 20.16 -27.03 1.12
CA ARG A 38 19.07 -26.69 0.19
C ARG A 38 18.70 -25.22 0.33
N ARG A 39 18.62 -24.54 -0.81
CA ARG A 39 18.25 -23.12 -0.87
C ARG A 39 16.74 -22.97 -0.79
N MET A 40 16.26 -22.39 0.31
CA MET A 40 14.85 -22.11 0.56
C MET A 40 14.61 -20.60 0.49
N THR A 41 13.53 -20.17 -0.18
CA THR A 41 13.20 -18.75 -0.32
C THR A 41 11.78 -18.50 0.19
N TRP A 42 11.58 -17.38 0.90
CA TRP A 42 10.26 -16.92 1.26
C TRP A 42 9.68 -16.02 0.18
N GLY A 43 8.48 -16.37 -0.28
CA GLY A 43 7.76 -15.58 -1.28
C GLY A 43 6.96 -14.41 -0.70
N PRO A 44 6.28 -13.63 -1.57
CA PRO A 44 5.43 -12.52 -1.17
C PRO A 44 4.43 -12.79 -0.04
N PRO A 45 3.80 -13.98 0.08
CA PRO A 45 2.85 -14.26 1.17
C PRO A 45 3.43 -14.06 2.57
N PHE A 46 4.69 -14.46 2.78
CA PHE A 46 5.37 -14.29 4.07
C PHE A 46 5.57 -12.80 4.39
N PHE A 47 6.17 -12.05 3.44
CA PHE A 47 6.45 -10.63 3.64
C PHE A 47 5.16 -9.83 3.80
N ASN A 48 4.12 -10.12 3.02
CA ASN A 48 2.84 -9.45 3.14
C ASN A 48 2.20 -9.71 4.50
N ALA A 49 2.24 -10.95 5.01
CA ALA A 49 1.69 -11.26 6.33
C ALA A 49 2.43 -10.55 7.46
N VAL A 50 3.77 -10.51 7.41
CA VAL A 50 4.60 -9.96 8.50
C VAL A 50 4.74 -8.43 8.43
N LEU A 51 4.95 -7.86 7.24
CA LEU A 51 5.22 -6.44 7.06
C LEU A 51 3.96 -5.58 7.03
N SER A 52 2.80 -6.10 6.59
CA SER A 52 1.57 -5.30 6.50
C SER A 52 1.15 -4.69 7.84
N PRO A 53 1.15 -5.42 8.98
CA PRO A 53 0.85 -4.82 10.28
C PRO A 53 1.79 -3.66 10.65
N PHE A 54 3.10 -3.81 10.38
CA PHE A 54 4.07 -2.75 10.63
C PHE A 54 3.86 -1.54 9.72
N GLY A 55 3.57 -1.76 8.44
CA GLY A 55 3.25 -0.70 7.48
C GLY A 55 1.99 0.08 7.87
N ILE A 56 0.93 -0.63 8.30
CA ILE A 56 -0.31 -0.04 8.82
C ILE A 56 -0.03 0.80 10.07
N LEU A 57 0.81 0.30 10.99
CA LEU A 57 1.19 1.02 12.19
C LEU A 57 1.98 2.30 11.85
N LEU A 58 2.95 2.23 10.93
CA LEU A 58 3.67 3.43 10.47
C LEU A 58 2.75 4.45 9.80
N LEU A 59 1.81 3.99 8.97
CA LEU A 59 0.83 4.85 8.32
C LEU A 59 -0.05 5.56 9.36
N LEU A 60 -0.50 4.85 10.39
CA LEU A 60 -1.24 5.44 11.51
C LEU A 60 -0.39 6.50 12.24
N LEU A 61 0.86 6.17 12.60
CA LEU A 61 1.76 7.11 13.29
C LEU A 61 2.01 8.38 12.46
N THR A 62 2.10 8.24 11.14
CA THR A 62 2.26 9.34 10.18
C THR A 62 1.11 10.35 10.26
N GLY A 63 -0.14 9.89 10.42
CA GLY A 63 -1.30 10.77 10.56
C GLY A 63 -1.52 11.26 11.99
N VAL A 64 -1.20 10.47 13.01
CA VAL A 64 -1.40 10.85 14.41
C VAL A 64 -0.40 11.92 14.86
N GLY A 65 0.86 11.82 14.43
CA GLY A 65 1.95 12.71 14.84
C GLY A 65 1.66 14.21 14.64
N PRO A 66 1.24 14.66 13.44
CA PRO A 66 0.90 16.05 13.18
C PRO A 66 -0.26 16.58 14.04
N LEU A 67 -1.27 15.74 14.29
CA LEU A 67 -2.50 16.14 14.98
C LEU A 67 -2.32 16.31 16.49
N ILE A 68 -1.48 15.49 17.10
CA ILE A 68 -1.26 15.55 18.56
C ILE A 68 -0.50 16.82 18.95
N ALA A 69 0.23 17.45 18.01
CA ALA A 69 0.96 18.71 18.19
C ALA A 69 1.78 18.80 19.50
N TRP A 70 2.08 17.67 20.13
CA TRP A 70 2.96 17.42 21.28
C TRP A 70 3.02 18.46 22.42
N ARG A 71 2.07 19.38 22.48
CA ARG A 71 1.84 20.39 23.50
C ARG A 71 0.59 19.99 24.27
N ARG A 72 0.37 20.59 25.44
CA ARG A 72 -0.84 20.42 26.26
C ARG A 72 -2.09 20.86 25.48
N ALA A 73 -2.59 20.02 24.58
CA ALA A 73 -3.86 20.20 23.90
C ALA A 73 -4.97 19.68 24.82
N SER A 74 -6.03 20.48 25.01
CA SER A 74 -7.21 20.01 25.74
C SER A 74 -7.89 18.87 24.97
N ARG A 75 -8.61 17.99 25.68
CA ARG A 75 -9.39 16.90 25.05
C ARG A 75 -10.33 17.42 23.96
N ALA A 76 -10.93 18.59 24.18
CA ALA A 76 -11.81 19.25 23.20
C ALA A 76 -11.06 19.68 21.94
N ALA A 77 -9.86 20.25 22.07
CA ALA A 77 -9.02 20.62 20.94
C ALA A 77 -8.59 19.39 20.13
N LEU A 78 -8.22 18.30 20.82
CA LEU A 78 -7.84 17.05 20.19
C LEU A 78 -9.02 16.44 19.40
N ARG A 79 -10.22 16.37 20.00
CA ARG A 79 -11.41 15.87 19.32
C ARG A 79 -11.71 16.67 18.06
N ARG A 80 -11.67 18.00 18.12
CA ARG A 80 -11.91 18.86 16.94
C ARG A 80 -10.85 18.64 15.85
N GLN A 81 -9.61 18.39 16.25
CA GLN A 81 -8.50 18.17 15.32
C GLN A 81 -8.60 16.82 14.60
N PHE A 82 -9.06 15.78 15.30
CA PHE A 82 -9.20 14.42 14.77
C PHE A 82 -10.54 14.17 14.06
N ALA A 83 -11.60 14.93 14.38
CA ALA A 83 -12.94 14.66 13.88
C ALA A 83 -13.01 14.55 12.35
N TRP A 84 -12.47 15.54 11.63
CA TRP A 84 -12.53 15.56 10.17
C TRP A 84 -11.66 14.47 9.51
N PRO A 85 -10.38 14.28 9.89
CA PRO A 85 -9.59 13.18 9.36
C PRO A 85 -10.18 11.80 9.66
N CYS A 86 -10.68 11.58 10.88
CA CYS A 86 -11.30 10.31 11.25
C CYS A 86 -12.59 10.05 10.47
N ALA A 87 -13.44 11.07 10.29
CA ALA A 87 -14.64 10.94 9.49
C ALA A 87 -14.32 10.52 8.04
N LEU A 88 -13.34 11.18 7.40
CA LEU A 88 -12.92 10.83 6.04
C LEU A 88 -12.30 9.43 5.97
N GLY A 89 -11.49 9.04 6.95
CA GLY A 89 -10.93 7.69 7.03
C GLY A 89 -12.01 6.62 7.17
N LEU A 90 -13.01 6.85 8.02
CA LEU A 90 -14.14 5.94 8.20
C LEU A 90 -15.01 5.84 6.95
N VAL A 91 -15.33 6.96 6.31
CA VAL A 91 -16.10 6.98 5.06
C VAL A 91 -15.36 6.25 3.95
N ALA A 92 -14.05 6.47 3.80
CA ALA A 92 -13.24 5.78 2.80
C ALA A 92 -13.18 4.26 3.07
N GLY A 93 -12.92 3.86 4.32
CA GLY A 93 -12.89 2.45 4.72
C GLY A 93 -14.24 1.75 4.55
N LEU A 94 -15.34 2.41 4.94
CA LEU A 94 -16.69 1.89 4.76
C LEU A 94 -17.06 1.81 3.27
N GLY A 95 -16.71 2.83 2.49
CA GLY A 95 -16.91 2.83 1.04
C GLY A 95 -16.20 1.67 0.37
N ALA A 96 -14.91 1.45 0.70
CA ALA A 96 -14.15 0.31 0.20
C ALA A 96 -14.78 -1.04 0.61
N TRP A 97 -15.25 -1.16 1.85
CA TRP A 97 -15.92 -2.36 2.34
C TRP A 97 -17.28 -2.62 1.66
N LEU A 98 -18.06 -1.57 1.41
CA LEU A 98 -19.33 -1.67 0.68
C LEU A 98 -19.08 -2.09 -0.78
N LEU A 99 -18.08 -1.49 -1.43
CA LEU A 99 -17.65 -1.88 -2.77
C LEU A 99 -17.24 -3.36 -2.82
N ALA A 100 -16.47 -3.83 -1.83
CA ALA A 100 -16.09 -5.24 -1.68
C ALA A 100 -17.30 -6.18 -1.60
N ARG A 101 -18.42 -5.75 -0.99
CA ARG A 101 -19.65 -6.54 -0.87
C ARG A 101 -20.55 -6.48 -2.10
N SER A 102 -20.53 -5.38 -2.85
CA SER A 102 -21.47 -5.10 -3.94
C SER A 102 -21.30 -5.94 -5.23
N GLY A 103 -20.39 -6.91 -5.25
CA GLY A 103 -20.13 -7.76 -6.44
C GLY A 103 -18.67 -7.82 -6.86
N ILE A 104 -17.83 -6.93 -6.32
CA ILE A 104 -16.37 -6.92 -6.52
C ILE A 104 -15.68 -8.00 -5.64
N ARG A 105 -16.43 -9.04 -5.22
CA ARG A 105 -15.92 -10.16 -4.42
C ARG A 105 -14.92 -11.00 -5.22
N SER A 106 -15.06 -11.02 -6.55
CA SER A 106 -14.13 -11.62 -7.50
C SER A 106 -12.73 -10.99 -7.47
N TYR A 107 -12.58 -9.79 -6.88
CA TYR A 107 -11.30 -9.07 -6.80
C TYR A 107 -10.62 -9.19 -5.42
N GLY A 108 -10.98 -10.19 -4.62
CA GLY A 108 -10.24 -10.51 -3.39
C GLY A 108 -10.33 -9.48 -2.27
N LEU A 109 -11.18 -8.45 -2.38
CA LEU A 109 -11.29 -7.28 -1.47
C LEU A 109 -11.57 -7.55 0.02
N THR A 110 -11.64 -8.80 0.46
CA THR A 110 -11.90 -9.21 1.84
C THR A 110 -10.70 -9.15 2.79
N ASN A 111 -9.50 -8.78 2.32
CA ASN A 111 -8.37 -8.63 3.22
C ASN A 111 -8.54 -7.37 4.09
N VAL A 112 -8.70 -7.59 5.39
CA VAL A 112 -8.82 -6.53 6.40
C VAL A 112 -7.66 -5.53 6.33
N TYR A 113 -6.44 -5.97 6.00
CA TYR A 113 -5.28 -5.10 5.91
C TYR A 113 -5.42 -4.06 4.79
N ALA A 114 -5.98 -4.43 3.63
CA ALA A 114 -6.19 -3.50 2.53
C ALA A 114 -7.23 -2.43 2.88
N LEU A 115 -8.37 -2.85 3.46
CA LEU A 115 -9.44 -1.95 3.88
C LEU A 115 -8.98 -0.95 4.94
N VAL A 116 -8.26 -1.44 5.96
CA VAL A 116 -7.65 -0.60 7.00
C VAL A 116 -6.63 0.36 6.38
N THR A 117 -5.81 -0.12 5.44
CA THR A 117 -4.79 0.71 4.77
C THR A 117 -5.43 1.85 3.98
N TRP A 118 -6.49 1.62 3.21
CA TRP A 118 -7.16 2.69 2.47
C TRP A 118 -7.89 3.67 3.38
N GLY A 119 -8.54 3.19 4.45
CA GLY A 119 -9.14 4.07 5.46
C GLY A 119 -8.08 4.95 6.14
N LEU A 120 -6.95 4.38 6.53
CA LEU A 120 -5.83 5.12 7.11
C LEU A 120 -5.18 6.08 6.09
N ALA A 121 -5.04 5.68 4.83
CA ALA A 121 -4.53 6.53 3.77
C ALA A 121 -5.39 7.79 3.60
N ALA A 122 -6.72 7.64 3.62
CA ALA A 122 -7.64 8.77 3.62
C ALA A 122 -7.51 9.64 4.88
N PHE A 123 -7.40 9.02 6.07
CA PHE A 123 -7.16 9.73 7.33
C PHE A 123 -5.86 10.55 7.31
N VAL A 124 -4.75 9.98 6.84
CA VAL A 124 -3.43 10.64 6.78
C VAL A 124 -3.46 11.77 5.74
N THR A 125 -4.05 11.51 4.57
CA THR A 125 -4.20 12.54 3.52
C THR A 125 -5.02 13.72 4.05
N ALA A 126 -6.18 13.45 4.67
CA ALA A 126 -7.01 14.47 5.29
C ALA A 126 -6.27 15.26 6.37
N THR A 127 -5.45 14.58 7.18
CA THR A 127 -4.60 15.22 8.18
C THR A 127 -3.61 16.19 7.54
N ILE A 128 -2.88 15.76 6.51
CA ILE A 128 -1.90 16.59 5.80
C ILE A 128 -2.60 17.79 5.16
N VAL A 129 -3.71 17.57 4.45
CA VAL A 129 -4.52 18.63 3.85
C VAL A 129 -5.00 19.62 4.92
N GLN A 130 -5.45 19.13 6.08
CA GLN A 130 -5.90 19.97 7.18
C GLN A 130 -4.77 20.82 7.79
N GLU A 131 -3.55 20.29 7.90
CA GLU A 131 -2.36 21.03 8.36
C GLU A 131 -1.99 22.15 7.37
N TYR A 132 -1.89 21.83 6.07
CA TYR A 132 -1.66 22.84 5.03
C TYR A 132 -2.75 23.92 5.02
N ALA A 133 -4.01 23.52 4.99
CA ALA A 133 -5.13 24.45 4.89
C ALA A 133 -5.19 25.40 6.09
N ARG A 134 -4.87 24.94 7.31
CA ARG A 134 -4.80 25.82 8.49
C ARG A 134 -3.62 26.77 8.44
N ALA A 135 -2.45 26.30 8.02
CA ALA A 135 -1.27 27.13 7.90
C ALA A 135 -1.45 28.24 6.86
N ILE A 136 -2.01 27.90 5.69
CA ILE A 136 -2.34 28.85 4.63
C ILE A 136 -3.37 29.86 5.14
N ARG A 137 -4.49 29.41 5.72
CA ARG A 137 -5.51 30.32 6.27
C ARG A 137 -4.97 31.27 7.34
N ALA A 138 -4.05 30.80 8.19
CA ALA A 138 -3.44 31.65 9.22
C ALA A 138 -2.56 32.75 8.61
N ARG A 139 -1.86 32.47 7.50
CA ARG A 139 -1.02 33.46 6.80
C ARG A 139 -1.86 34.49 6.03
N VAL A 140 -2.84 34.02 5.26
CA VAL A 140 -3.76 34.88 4.51
C VAL A 140 -4.45 35.89 5.45
N ARG A 141 -4.88 35.45 6.64
CA ARG A 141 -5.54 36.32 7.63
C ARG A 141 -4.62 37.29 8.37
N ARG A 142 -3.30 37.01 8.46
CA ARG A 142 -2.37 37.80 9.29
C ARG A 142 -1.54 38.82 8.51
N GLY A 143 -1.43 38.73 7.19
CA GLY A 143 -0.43 39.55 6.48
C GLY A 143 -0.60 39.71 4.96
N GLY A 144 -1.79 39.53 4.40
CA GLY A 144 -2.09 39.96 3.02
C GLY A 144 -1.56 39.08 1.88
N GLU A 145 -0.92 37.95 2.17
CA GLU A 145 -0.54 36.96 1.15
C GLU A 145 -1.80 36.32 0.53
N ASN A 146 -1.81 36.11 -0.79
CA ASN A 146 -2.82 35.24 -1.41
C ASN A 146 -2.53 33.75 -1.09
N ALA A 147 -3.51 32.86 -1.30
CA ALA A 147 -3.39 31.46 -0.91
C ALA A 147 -2.19 30.73 -1.57
N LEU A 148 -1.90 31.04 -2.83
CA LEU A 148 -0.79 30.45 -3.58
C LEU A 148 0.56 30.93 -3.05
N GLN A 149 0.71 32.23 -2.80
CA GLN A 149 1.91 32.81 -2.18
C GLN A 149 2.15 32.24 -0.79
N ALA A 150 1.10 32.08 0.01
CA ALA A 150 1.19 31.46 1.33
C ALA A 150 1.67 29.99 1.22
N PHE A 151 1.11 29.22 0.29
CA PHE A 151 1.56 27.84 0.03
C PHE A 151 3.04 27.77 -0.38
N LEU A 152 3.46 28.55 -1.38
CA LEU A 152 4.85 28.58 -1.84
C LEU A 152 5.81 29.05 -0.74
N THR A 153 5.39 30.02 0.07
CA THR A 153 6.16 30.48 1.24
C THR A 153 6.33 29.39 2.28
N LEU A 154 5.29 28.60 2.56
CA LEU A 154 5.38 27.47 3.49
C LEU A 154 6.35 26.40 2.98
N LEU A 155 6.33 26.11 1.67
CA LEU A 155 7.26 25.17 1.05
C LEU A 155 8.71 25.68 1.10
N ARG A 156 8.94 26.98 0.91
CA ARG A 156 10.29 27.57 0.87
C ARG A 156 10.88 27.85 2.25
N LYS A 157 10.11 28.43 3.17
CA LYS A 157 10.63 28.88 4.48
C LYS A 157 10.53 27.82 5.57
N ASN A 158 9.65 26.83 5.41
CA ASN A 158 9.42 25.77 6.41
C ASN A 158 9.60 24.37 5.80
N GLN A 159 10.66 24.22 4.99
CA GLN A 159 10.98 23.01 4.22
C GLN A 159 10.98 21.73 5.05
N GLN A 160 11.54 21.74 6.26
CA GLN A 160 11.60 20.55 7.11
C GLN A 160 10.20 19.99 7.44
N ARG A 161 9.24 20.88 7.74
CA ARG A 161 7.88 20.45 8.13
C ARG A 161 7.03 20.13 6.90
N TYR A 162 6.96 21.04 5.93
CA TYR A 162 6.06 20.90 4.79
C TYR A 162 6.63 19.98 3.70
N GLY A 163 7.95 19.93 3.55
CA GLY A 163 8.64 18.90 2.78
C GLY A 163 8.42 17.51 3.38
N GLY A 164 8.46 17.37 4.71
CA GLY A 164 8.10 16.13 5.39
C GLY A 164 6.68 15.65 5.06
N TYR A 165 5.70 16.57 4.99
CA TYR A 165 4.34 16.22 4.57
C TYR A 165 4.24 15.78 3.10
N ILE A 166 5.08 16.31 2.20
CA ILE A 166 5.14 15.84 0.81
C ILE A 166 5.66 14.40 0.76
N VAL A 167 6.72 14.09 1.51
CA VAL A 167 7.24 12.72 1.64
C VAL A 167 6.17 11.78 2.21
N HIS A 168 5.46 12.19 3.26
CA HIS A 168 4.37 11.41 3.84
C HIS A 168 3.25 11.15 2.84
N LEU A 169 2.89 12.14 2.00
CA LEU A 169 1.91 11.92 0.93
C LEU A 169 2.42 10.90 -0.10
N GLY A 170 3.72 10.93 -0.44
CA GLY A 170 4.36 9.91 -1.26
C GLY A 170 4.23 8.51 -0.66
N VAL A 171 4.51 8.37 0.64
CA VAL A 171 4.32 7.10 1.36
C VAL A 171 2.86 6.65 1.35
N VAL A 172 1.90 7.57 1.53
CA VAL A 172 0.48 7.25 1.45
C VAL A 172 0.12 6.69 0.08
N LEU A 173 0.61 7.30 -1.01
CA LEU A 173 0.38 6.82 -2.37
C LEU A 173 0.95 5.41 -2.59
N MET A 174 2.17 5.14 -2.09
CA MET A 174 2.76 3.80 -2.13
C MET A 174 1.89 2.77 -1.39
N MET A 175 1.43 3.11 -0.18
CA MET A 175 0.59 2.23 0.63
C MET A 175 -0.76 1.93 -0.03
N ILE A 176 -1.37 2.91 -0.71
CA ILE A 176 -2.59 2.69 -1.51
C ILE A 176 -2.31 1.67 -2.63
N GLY A 177 -1.18 1.80 -3.34
CA GLY A 177 -0.76 0.88 -4.39
C GLY A 177 -0.51 -0.54 -3.86
N PHE A 178 0.22 -0.67 -2.76
CA PHE A 178 0.48 -1.97 -2.11
C PHE A 178 -0.82 -2.64 -1.65
N ALA A 179 -1.72 -1.91 -1.00
CA ALA A 179 -3.04 -2.43 -0.66
C ALA A 179 -3.86 -2.79 -1.91
N GLY A 180 -3.68 -2.05 -3.00
CA GLY A 180 -4.28 -2.32 -4.31
C GLY A 180 -3.83 -3.61 -4.99
N THR A 181 -2.70 -4.20 -4.59
CA THR A 181 -2.25 -5.50 -5.14
C THR A 181 -3.26 -6.61 -4.91
N ILE A 182 -4.16 -6.47 -3.92
CA ILE A 182 -5.24 -7.42 -3.70
C ILE A 182 -6.22 -7.53 -4.87
N LEU A 183 -6.31 -6.48 -5.69
CA LEU A 183 -7.14 -6.47 -6.88
C LEU A 183 -6.56 -7.35 -7.99
N ASN A 184 -5.31 -7.81 -7.85
CA ASN A 184 -4.68 -8.75 -8.75
C ASN A 184 -4.98 -10.18 -8.29
N GLU A 185 -5.30 -11.06 -9.24
CA GLU A 185 -5.38 -12.50 -8.98
C GLU A 185 -4.26 -13.17 -9.77
N GLU A 186 -3.37 -13.85 -9.06
CA GLU A 186 -2.27 -14.62 -9.62
C GLU A 186 -2.37 -16.05 -9.10
N ARG A 187 -2.30 -17.03 -10.01
CA ARG A 187 -2.29 -18.45 -9.68
C ARG A 187 -1.12 -19.13 -10.36
N LEU A 188 -0.40 -19.91 -9.59
CA LEU A 188 0.66 -20.79 -10.09
C LEU A 188 0.10 -22.22 -10.06
N GLU A 189 -0.25 -22.73 -11.25
CA GLU A 189 -0.77 -24.08 -11.43
C GLU A 189 0.05 -24.80 -12.51
N ASN A 190 0.39 -26.06 -12.27
CA ASN A 190 1.01 -26.90 -13.29
C ASN A 190 -0.10 -27.46 -14.19
N VAL A 191 -0.05 -27.14 -15.47
CA VAL A 191 -1.08 -27.53 -16.44
C VAL A 191 -0.52 -28.29 -17.61
N GLU A 192 -1.28 -29.28 -18.06
CA GLU A 192 -0.96 -30.08 -19.25
C GLU A 192 -1.62 -29.47 -20.49
N PRO A 193 -1.04 -29.67 -21.69
CA PRO A 193 -1.70 -29.27 -22.93
C PRO A 193 -3.13 -29.81 -23.01
N GLY A 194 -4.08 -28.91 -23.25
CA GLY A 194 -5.51 -29.18 -23.28
C GLY A 194 -6.25 -28.84 -21.98
N SER A 195 -5.56 -28.66 -20.85
CA SER A 195 -6.16 -28.25 -19.57
C SER A 195 -6.76 -26.84 -19.63
N GLU A 196 -7.83 -26.64 -18.86
CA GLU A 196 -8.49 -25.35 -18.71
C GLU A 196 -8.29 -24.79 -17.31
N ILE A 197 -7.88 -23.52 -17.24
CA ILE A 197 -7.74 -22.74 -16.01
C ILE A 197 -8.79 -21.63 -16.06
N ARG A 198 -9.52 -21.43 -14.96
CA ARG A 198 -10.45 -20.32 -14.83
C ARG A 198 -9.89 -19.26 -13.89
N ILE A 199 -9.72 -18.04 -14.41
CA ILE A 199 -9.37 -16.86 -13.61
C ILE A 199 -10.52 -15.86 -13.76
N ARG A 200 -11.26 -15.67 -12.66
CA ARG A 200 -12.50 -14.86 -12.64
C ARG A 200 -13.47 -15.27 -13.76
N ASP A 201 -13.78 -14.34 -14.65
CA ASP A 201 -14.73 -14.48 -15.74
C ASP A 201 -14.08 -15.01 -17.02
N TYR A 202 -12.78 -15.30 -16.98
CA TYR A 202 -12.02 -15.81 -18.11
C TYR A 202 -11.71 -17.29 -17.94
N ARG A 203 -11.89 -18.02 -19.04
CA ARG A 203 -11.46 -19.40 -19.18
C ARG A 203 -10.26 -19.41 -20.12
N MET A 204 -9.15 -19.96 -19.66
CA MET A 204 -7.91 -20.07 -20.41
C MET A 204 -7.66 -21.55 -20.67
N ARG A 205 -7.52 -21.93 -21.94
CA ARG A 205 -7.13 -23.28 -22.32
C ARG A 205 -5.68 -23.26 -22.78
N TYR A 206 -4.82 -23.96 -22.05
CA TYR A 206 -3.44 -24.13 -22.46
C TYR A 206 -3.40 -25.07 -23.68
N LEU A 207 -2.93 -24.59 -24.82
CA LEU A 207 -2.93 -25.37 -26.07
C LEU A 207 -1.64 -26.17 -26.21
N THR A 208 -0.50 -25.46 -26.19
CA THR A 208 0.84 -26.03 -26.34
C THR A 208 1.88 -24.96 -25.99
N ALA A 209 3.15 -25.34 -25.93
CA ALA A 209 4.26 -24.41 -25.95
C ALA A 209 5.28 -24.83 -27.02
N GLU A 210 5.79 -23.86 -27.77
CA GLU A 210 6.81 -24.06 -28.78
C GLU A 210 8.14 -23.52 -28.23
N ALA A 211 9.20 -24.34 -28.29
CA ALA A 211 10.52 -23.86 -27.92
C ALA A 211 10.94 -22.72 -28.86
N LEU A 212 11.45 -21.63 -28.29
CA LEU A 212 12.08 -20.55 -29.04
C LEU A 212 13.57 -20.85 -29.12
N PRO A 213 14.09 -21.30 -30.27
CA PRO A 213 15.52 -21.53 -30.44
C PRO A 213 16.23 -20.17 -30.53
N ALA A 214 16.78 -19.70 -29.41
CA ALA A 214 17.71 -18.56 -29.40
C ALA A 214 19.10 -19.03 -28.95
N GLN A 215 20.15 -18.51 -29.61
CA GLN A 215 21.53 -18.96 -29.41
C GLN A 215 22.07 -18.74 -27.99
N HIS A 216 21.44 -17.86 -27.20
CA HIS A 216 21.91 -17.44 -25.88
C HIS A 216 20.80 -17.42 -24.80
N TYR A 217 19.59 -17.91 -25.09
CA TYR A 217 18.50 -18.04 -24.12
C TYR A 217 17.57 -19.20 -24.49
N GLY A 218 17.22 -20.05 -23.53
CA GLY A 218 16.15 -21.03 -23.71
C GLY A 218 14.82 -20.37 -23.38
N GLY A 219 13.99 -20.12 -24.38
CA GLY A 219 12.63 -19.60 -24.21
C GLY A 219 11.58 -20.59 -24.71
N ALA A 220 10.34 -20.43 -24.29
CA ALA A 220 9.21 -21.18 -24.82
C ALA A 220 8.02 -20.25 -25.00
N ARG A 221 7.46 -20.21 -26.21
CA ARG A 221 6.25 -19.46 -26.50
C ARG A 221 5.04 -20.34 -26.22
N ALA A 222 4.29 -20.05 -25.17
CA ALA A 222 3.04 -20.75 -24.89
C ALA A 222 1.93 -20.24 -25.81
N ARG A 223 0.99 -21.11 -26.19
CA ARG A 223 -0.25 -20.75 -26.88
C ARG A 223 -1.42 -21.01 -25.94
N ILE A 224 -2.18 -19.97 -25.62
CA ILE A 224 -3.28 -20.02 -24.67
C ILE A 224 -4.54 -19.48 -25.35
N ALA A 225 -5.56 -20.31 -25.51
CA ALA A 225 -6.86 -19.85 -25.99
C ALA A 225 -7.63 -19.19 -24.84
N LEU A 226 -8.11 -17.97 -25.05
CA LEU A 226 -8.84 -17.19 -24.08
C LEU A 226 -10.31 -17.13 -24.47
N TYR A 227 -11.17 -17.43 -23.49
CA TYR A 227 -12.62 -17.34 -23.60
C TYR A 227 -13.15 -16.46 -22.47
N ARG A 228 -14.23 -15.72 -22.73
CA ARG A 228 -15.05 -15.11 -21.68
C ARG A 228 -16.43 -15.73 -21.79
N ASP A 229 -16.88 -16.34 -20.70
CA ASP A 229 -18.04 -17.23 -20.71
C ASP A 229 -17.87 -18.34 -21.77
N ASP A 230 -18.62 -18.28 -22.88
CA ASP A 230 -18.54 -19.21 -24.02
C ASP A 230 -18.07 -18.54 -25.32
N GLU A 231 -17.73 -17.24 -25.29
CA GLU A 231 -17.22 -16.51 -26.45
C GLU A 231 -15.68 -16.61 -26.51
N ALA A 232 -15.16 -17.05 -27.66
CA ALA A 232 -13.72 -17.09 -27.92
C ALA A 232 -13.19 -15.67 -28.16
N LEU A 233 -12.35 -15.17 -27.26
CA LEU A 233 -11.72 -13.85 -27.38
C LEU A 233 -10.47 -13.88 -28.28
N GLY A 234 -9.80 -15.03 -28.36
CA GLY A 234 -8.63 -15.21 -29.23
C GLY A 234 -7.58 -16.15 -28.63
N VAL A 235 -6.40 -16.19 -29.26
CA VAL A 235 -5.25 -16.97 -28.79
C VAL A 235 -4.12 -16.01 -28.41
N MET A 236 -3.69 -16.07 -27.16
CA MET A 236 -2.53 -15.35 -26.66
C MET A 236 -1.27 -16.19 -26.83
N THR A 237 -0.16 -15.54 -27.13
CA THR A 237 1.14 -16.20 -27.32
C THR A 237 2.25 -15.60 -26.45
N PRO A 238 2.19 -15.74 -25.11
CA PRO A 238 3.24 -15.23 -24.22
C PRO A 238 4.56 -16.01 -24.40
N GLU A 239 5.68 -15.30 -24.24
CA GLU A 239 7.06 -15.81 -24.28
C GLU A 239 7.68 -15.94 -22.89
#